data_AF-A0A919SC92-F1
#
_entry.id   AF-A0A919SC92-F1
#
_cell.length_a   1.000
_cell.length_b   1.000
_cell.length_c   1.000
_cell.angle_alpha   90.00
_cell.angle_beta   90.00
_cell.angle_gamma   90.00
#
_symmetry.space_group_name_H-M   'P 1'
#
loop_
_entity.id
_entity.type
_entity.pdbx_description
1 polymer ?
#
loop_
_entity_poly.entity_id
_entity_poly.type
_entity_poly.pdbx_seq_one_letter_code
_entity_poly.pdbx_strand_id
1 'polypeptide(L)'
;MRPARRTLVAVAVAVLLTAGAALFTVHLTADDGPTRAGVIAAIKRDPRTADVPDAATDCLADWYLTYASAEQIDALEKSRPAPPGEQSEEASTAVLECLKEAT
;
A
#
# COMPACT_ATOMS: atom_id res chain seq x y z
N MET A 1 9.53 59.38 4.71
CA MET A 1 9.95 57.96 4.59
C MET A 1 9.02 57.28 3.59
N ARG A 2 9.50 57.01 2.37
CA ARG A 2 8.71 56.43 1.26
C ARG A 2 9.30 55.04 0.96
N PRO A 3 8.57 53.93 1.17
CA PRO A 3 9.10 52.61 0.85
C PRO A 3 9.13 52.39 -0.66
N ALA A 4 10.30 51.96 -1.11
CA ALA A 4 10.68 51.73 -2.49
C ALA A 4 10.02 50.46 -3.06
N ARG A 5 9.68 50.59 -4.34
CA ARG A 5 9.30 49.55 -5.30
C ARG A 5 10.13 48.27 -5.16
N ARG A 6 9.46 47.12 -5.07
CA ARG A 6 9.98 45.83 -5.56
C ARG A 6 8.97 45.21 -6.52
N THR A 7 9.08 45.70 -7.74
CA THR A 7 9.09 44.96 -9.01
C THR A 7 8.20 43.72 -9.14
N LEU A 8 7.17 43.89 -9.96
CA LEU A 8 6.42 42.90 -10.73
C LEU A 8 7.29 41.79 -11.32
N VAL A 9 6.89 40.53 -11.12
CA VAL A 9 7.00 39.48 -12.14
C VAL A 9 5.72 38.66 -12.10
N ALA A 10 4.71 39.17 -12.81
CA ALA A 10 3.73 38.32 -13.47
C ALA A 10 4.39 37.67 -14.68
N VAL A 11 3.96 36.46 -15.07
CA VAL A 11 4.26 35.64 -16.29
C VAL A 11 4.59 34.22 -15.81
N ALA A 12 3.95 33.14 -16.24
CA ALA A 12 2.83 32.95 -17.16
C ALA A 12 2.18 31.60 -16.86
N VAL A 13 0.86 31.57 -16.98
CA VAL A 13 0.07 30.35 -17.10
C VAL A 13 0.45 29.70 -18.44
N ALA A 14 1.23 28.62 -18.39
CA ALA A 14 1.50 27.77 -19.55
C ALA A 14 0.59 26.53 -19.47
N VAL A 15 -0.59 26.66 -20.05
CA VAL A 15 -1.45 25.53 -20.41
C VAL A 15 -0.76 24.79 -21.56
N LEU A 16 -0.25 23.60 -21.30
CA LEU A 16 0.14 22.65 -22.34
C LEU A 16 -0.84 21.49 -22.32
N LEU A 17 -1.84 21.61 -23.19
CA LEU A 17 -2.64 20.51 -23.71
C LEU A 17 -1.72 19.57 -24.50
N THR A 18 -1.30 18.49 -23.89
CA THR A 18 -0.89 17.27 -24.59
C THR A 18 -1.74 16.13 -24.05
N ALA A 19 -2.60 15.60 -24.92
CA ALA A 19 -3.48 14.50 -24.66
C ALA A 19 -2.72 13.28 -24.09
N GLY A 20 -3.29 12.65 -23.06
CA GLY A 20 -2.85 11.34 -22.58
C GLY A 20 -2.30 11.30 -21.16
N ALA A 21 -3.06 11.76 -20.16
CA ALA A 21 -2.88 11.33 -18.77
C ALA A 21 -4.11 11.78 -17.95
N ALA A 22 -5.07 10.89 -17.74
CA ALA A 22 -6.13 11.09 -16.77
C ALA A 22 -5.52 11.05 -15.36
N LEU A 23 -5.01 12.19 -14.90
CA LEU A 23 -4.53 12.38 -13.55
C LEU A 23 -5.75 12.51 -12.62
N PHE A 24 -6.16 11.38 -12.05
CA PHE A 24 -6.99 11.33 -10.86
C PHE A 24 -6.23 11.99 -9.69
N THR A 25 -6.49 13.27 -9.43
CA THR A 25 -6.07 13.90 -8.16
C THR A 25 -7.17 13.71 -7.14
N VAL A 26 -7.20 12.51 -6.54
CA VAL A 26 -7.96 12.25 -5.33
C VAL A 26 -7.05 12.59 -4.16
N HIS A 27 -7.14 13.82 -3.65
CA HIS A 27 -6.64 14.12 -2.31
C HIS A 27 -7.64 13.54 -1.29
N LEU A 28 -7.60 12.22 -1.12
CA LEU A 28 -8.13 11.58 0.08
C LEU A 28 -7.10 11.83 1.18
N THR A 29 -7.49 12.55 2.21
CA THR A 29 -6.87 12.42 3.53
C THR A 29 -7.18 11.00 3.99
N ALA A 30 -6.35 10.04 3.55
CA ALA A 30 -6.50 8.65 3.92
C ALA A 30 -6.18 8.54 5.40
N ASP A 31 -7.14 8.01 6.16
CA ASP A 31 -6.83 7.27 7.36
C ASP A 31 -5.80 6.21 6.92
N ASP A 32 -4.51 6.44 7.20
CA ASP A 32 -3.36 5.66 6.67
C ASP A 32 -3.26 4.27 7.35
N GLY A 33 -4.40 3.60 7.50
CA GLY A 33 -4.46 2.21 7.92
C GLY A 33 -4.05 1.28 6.78
N PRO A 34 -3.56 0.07 7.10
CA PRO A 34 -3.22 -0.93 6.10
C PRO A 34 -4.44 -1.26 5.24
N THR A 35 -4.25 -1.27 3.93
CA THR A 35 -5.32 -1.59 2.97
C THR A 35 -5.10 -2.97 2.37
N ARG A 36 -6.19 -3.68 2.04
CA ARG A 36 -6.10 -4.97 1.34
C ARG A 36 -5.28 -4.89 0.06
N ALA A 37 -5.47 -3.83 -0.73
CA ALA A 37 -4.72 -3.60 -1.95
C ALA A 37 -3.21 -3.38 -1.68
N GLY A 38 -2.86 -2.67 -0.61
CA GLY A 38 -1.48 -2.47 -0.16
C GLY A 38 -0.81 -3.79 0.21
N VAL A 39 -1.51 -4.63 0.99
CA VAL A 39 -1.03 -5.96 1.39
C VAL A 39 -0.83 -6.88 0.18
N ILE A 40 -1.79 -6.94 -0.75
CA ILE A 40 -1.66 -7.72 -2.00
C ILE A 40 -0.45 -7.27 -2.81
N ALA A 41 -0.30 -5.96 -3.00
CA ALA A 41 0.83 -5.40 -3.73
C ALA A 41 2.17 -5.72 -3.04
N ALA A 42 2.20 -5.79 -1.72
CA ALA A 42 3.39 -6.17 -0.97
C ALA A 42 3.71 -7.67 -1.10
N ILE A 43 2.71 -8.55 -1.00
CA ILE A 43 2.86 -10.00 -1.22
C ILE A 43 3.41 -10.29 -2.61
N LYS A 44 2.86 -9.65 -3.66
CA LYS A 44 3.32 -9.84 -5.05
C LYS A 44 4.71 -9.26 -5.31
N ARG A 45 5.16 -8.28 -4.51
CA ARG A 45 6.48 -7.69 -4.61
C ARG A 45 7.56 -8.54 -3.96
N ASP A 46 7.22 -9.31 -2.92
CA ASP A 46 8.17 -10.18 -2.24
C ASP A 46 8.59 -11.33 -3.17
N PRO A 47 9.89 -11.48 -3.49
CA PRO A 47 10.38 -12.53 -4.39
C PRO A 47 10.03 -13.96 -3.95
N ARG A 48 9.75 -14.17 -2.66
CA ARG A 48 9.39 -15.49 -2.11
C ARG A 48 7.92 -15.86 -2.39
N THR A 49 7.08 -14.87 -2.68
CA THR A 49 5.64 -15.04 -2.88
C THR A 49 5.15 -14.46 -4.21
N ALA A 50 6.04 -13.96 -5.06
CA ALA A 50 5.69 -13.33 -6.34
C ALA A 50 4.95 -14.29 -7.31
N ASP A 51 5.25 -15.58 -7.24
CA ASP A 51 4.65 -16.61 -8.11
C ASP A 51 3.45 -17.32 -7.48
N VAL A 52 2.99 -16.86 -6.30
CA VAL A 52 1.80 -17.43 -5.64
C VAL A 52 0.55 -17.10 -6.46
N PRO A 53 -0.37 -18.06 -6.69
CA PRO A 53 -1.61 -17.81 -7.41
C PRO A 53 -2.42 -16.65 -6.82
N ASP A 54 -3.18 -15.95 -7.67
CA ASP A 54 -3.99 -14.79 -7.24
C ASP A 54 -4.95 -15.15 -6.11
N ALA A 55 -5.60 -16.31 -6.16
CA ALA A 55 -6.50 -16.79 -5.10
C ALA A 55 -5.80 -16.93 -3.75
N ALA A 56 -4.56 -17.44 -3.74
CA ALA A 56 -3.78 -17.59 -2.52
C ALA A 56 -3.24 -16.24 -2.02
N THR A 57 -2.92 -15.33 -2.93
CA THR A 57 -2.54 -13.95 -2.59
C THR A 57 -3.69 -13.19 -1.93
N ASP A 58 -4.89 -13.30 -2.49
CA ASP A 58 -6.10 -12.70 -1.95
C ASP A 58 -6.38 -13.22 -0.54
N CYS A 59 -6.30 -14.53 -0.38
CA CYS A 59 -6.54 -15.18 0.91
C CYS A 59 -5.50 -14.81 1.97
N LEU A 60 -4.21 -14.75 1.59
CA LEU A 60 -3.15 -14.26 2.47
C LEU A 60 -3.35 -12.80 2.88
N ALA A 61 -3.84 -11.96 1.98
CA ALA A 61 -4.11 -10.56 2.29
C ALA A 61 -5.22 -10.41 3.35
N ASP A 62 -6.29 -11.20 3.24
CA ASP A 62 -7.36 -11.22 4.24
C ASP A 62 -6.87 -11.78 5.58
N TRP A 63 -6.00 -12.78 5.55
CA TRP A 63 -5.35 -13.31 6.76
C TRP A 63 -4.49 -12.23 7.45
N TYR A 64 -3.67 -11.47 6.71
CA TYR A 64 -2.85 -10.41 7.27
C TYR A 64 -3.69 -9.31 7.94
N LEU A 65 -4.77 -8.88 7.29
CA LEU A 65 -5.66 -7.86 7.86
C LEU A 65 -6.41 -8.33 9.11
N THR A 66 -6.58 -9.64 9.27
CA THR A 66 -7.31 -10.24 10.41
C THR A 66 -6.38 -10.53 11.59
N TYR A 67 -5.22 -11.13 11.32
CA TYR A 67 -4.38 -11.74 12.35
C TYR A 67 -3.03 -11.06 12.55
N ALA A 68 -2.54 -10.27 11.59
CA ALA A 68 -1.25 -9.60 11.72
C ALA A 68 -1.40 -8.25 12.44
N SER A 69 -0.38 -7.89 13.22
CA SER A 69 -0.32 -6.56 13.81
C SER A 69 -0.05 -5.50 12.74
N ALA A 70 -0.43 -4.25 13.01
CA ALA A 70 -0.12 -3.12 12.12
C ALA A 70 1.40 -3.02 11.83
N GLU A 71 2.26 -3.35 12.80
CA GLU A 71 3.72 -3.34 12.63
C GLU A 71 4.21 -4.46 11.69
N GLN A 72 3.56 -5.63 11.72
CA GLN A 72 3.86 -6.72 10.80
C GLN A 72 3.43 -6.40 9.37
N ILE A 73 2.27 -5.74 9.19
CA ILE A 73 1.80 -5.29 7.88
C ILE A 73 2.72 -4.19 7.34
N ASP A 74 3.11 -3.22 8.18
CA ASP A 74 4.07 -2.17 7.81
C ASP A 74 5.44 -2.75 7.41
N ALA A 75 5.90 -3.79 8.11
CA ALA A 75 7.13 -4.50 7.76
C ALA A 75 7.01 -5.17 6.39
N LEU A 76 5.89 -5.86 6.11
CA LEU A 76 5.61 -6.46 4.81
C LEU A 76 5.62 -5.41 3.69
N GLU A 77 4.88 -4.30 3.85
CA GLU A 77 4.76 -3.24 2.83
C GLU A 77 6.10 -2.55 2.52
N LYS A 78 6.97 -2.44 3.53
CA LYS A 78 8.32 -1.88 3.42
C LYS A 78 9.40 -2.93 3.12
N SER A 79 9.02 -4.19 2.90
CA SER A 79 9.94 -5.31 2.64
C SER A 79 11.04 -5.45 3.72
N ARG A 80 10.65 -5.26 4.99
CA ARG A 80 11.51 -5.41 6.17
C ARG A 80 11.23 -6.76 6.84
N PRO A 81 12.18 -7.28 7.64
CA PRO A 81 11.91 -8.42 8.50
C PRO A 81 10.70 -8.14 9.40
N ALA A 82 9.78 -9.09 9.50
CA ALA A 82 8.65 -8.97 10.42
C ALA A 82 9.16 -8.93 11.86
N PRO A 83 8.58 -8.07 12.72
CA PRO A 83 8.89 -8.10 14.15
C PRO A 83 8.47 -9.46 14.74
N PRO A 84 9.12 -9.91 15.82
CA PRO A 84 8.67 -11.08 16.56
C PRO A 84 7.24 -10.83 17.05
N GLY A 85 6.35 -11.76 16.74
CA GLY A 85 4.98 -11.77 17.23
C GLY A 85 4.59 -13.19 17.54
N GLU A 86 3.92 -13.40 18.67
CA GLU A 86 3.26 -14.68 18.93
C GLU A 86 2.08 -14.80 17.97
N GLN A 87 2.12 -15.85 17.15
CA GLN A 87 1.02 -16.21 16.28
C GLN A 87 0.10 -17.15 17.06
N SER A 88 -1.19 -16.84 17.12
CA SER A 88 -2.15 -17.74 17.75
C SER A 88 -2.28 -19.04 16.95
N GLU A 89 -2.70 -20.11 17.63
CA GLU A 89 -3.02 -21.39 16.99
C GLU A 89 -4.14 -21.23 15.95
N GLU A 90 -5.09 -20.34 16.23
CA GLU A 90 -6.17 -19.96 15.30
C GLU A 90 -5.60 -19.32 14.03
N ALA A 91 -4.72 -18.33 14.16
CA ALA A 91 -4.09 -17.67 13.01
C ALA A 91 -3.30 -18.68 12.16
N SER A 92 -2.57 -19.59 12.81
CA SER A 92 -1.82 -20.66 12.14
C SER A 92 -2.74 -21.61 11.38
N THR A 93 -3.88 -21.98 11.97
CA THR A 93 -4.87 -22.86 11.33
C THR A 93 -5.55 -22.16 10.16
N ALA A 94 -5.94 -20.89 10.34
CA ALA A 94 -6.62 -20.10 9.33
C ALA A 94 -5.77 -19.92 8.07
N VAL A 95 -4.45 -19.66 8.19
CA VAL A 95 -3.59 -19.51 7.01
C VAL A 95 -3.42 -20.83 6.26
N LEU A 96 -3.37 -21.96 6.95
CA LEU A 96 -3.23 -23.27 6.30
C LEU A 96 -4.50 -23.68 5.56
N GLU A 97 -5.68 -23.49 6.16
CA GLU A 97 -6.96 -23.74 5.48
C GLU A 97 -7.16 -22.83 4.27
N CYS A 98 -6.85 -21.54 4.45
CA CYS A 98 -6.81 -20.54 3.39
C CYS A 98 -5.97 -20.97 2.18
N LEU A 99 -4.73 -21.42 2.42
CA LEU A 99 -3.84 -21.86 1.36
C LEU A 99 -4.32 -23.17 0.70
N LYS A 100 -4.91 -24.09 1.47
CA LYS A 100 -5.44 -25.36 0.95
C LYS A 100 -6.60 -25.16 -0.03
N GLU A 101 -7.47 -24.18 0.21
CA GLU A 101 -8.62 -23.90 -0.66
C GLU A 101 -8.25 -23.10 -1.92
N ALA A 102 -7.11 -22.40 -1.89
CA ALA A 102 -6.67 -21.50 -2.94
C ALA A 102 -5.75 -22.13 -4.01
N THR A 103 -5.37 -23.41 -3.83
CA THR A 103 -4.50 -24.21 -4.73
C THR A 103 -5.24 -25.36 -5.35
#